data_AF-B8C2B3-F1
#
_entry.id   AF-B8C2B3-F1
#
_cell.length_a   1.000
_cell.length_b   1.000
_cell.length_c   1.000
_cell.angle_alpha   90.00
_cell.angle_beta   90.00
_cell.angle_gamma   90.00
#
_symmetry.space_group_name_H-M   'P 1'
#
loop_
_entity.id
_entity.type
_entity.pdbx_description
1 polymer ?
#
loop_
_entity_poly.entity_id
_entity_poly.type
_entity_poly.pdbx_seq_one_letter_code
_entity_poly.pdbx_strand_id
1 'polypeptide(L)'
;MMLKDQPLARCMSASSTTLLSAQNQDINKSGEKASVVPRAAVSVVVRCAPSPSSTSDINKTSPKYLLVQRGKAPNKGMWSLPGGKIEVGEGTLDAAKRELWEETGLSTGHEPKAGVLKWYPHGPFACSDSIHHTKDSGVSFHYVISQCFAVIEVPIPPKVEASDDAMDARWWSSSEMRRGEDDGAVTKGVLRVVERSEVLYSSGLLECKE
;
A
#
# COMPACT_ATOMS: atom_id res chain seq x y z
N MET A 1 -28.64 -37.45 -28.31
CA MET A 1 -27.30 -37.64 -27.72
C MET A 1 -27.22 -36.73 -26.51
N MET A 2 -27.68 -37.26 -25.36
CA MET A 2 -27.85 -36.51 -24.11
C MET A 2 -26.57 -36.62 -23.27
N LEU A 3 -26.03 -35.47 -22.86
CA LEU A 3 -24.95 -35.36 -21.89
C LEU A 3 -25.51 -35.76 -20.52
N LYS A 4 -24.92 -36.79 -19.90
CA LYS A 4 -25.25 -37.24 -18.54
C LYS A 4 -24.55 -36.35 -17.52
N ASP A 5 -25.35 -35.85 -16.59
CA ASP A 5 -24.93 -35.16 -15.37
C ASP A 5 -23.90 -35.98 -14.56
N GLN A 6 -22.81 -35.31 -14.15
CA GLN A 6 -21.91 -35.81 -13.11
C GLN A 6 -22.26 -35.14 -11.77
N PRO A 7 -22.34 -35.89 -10.64
CA PRO A 7 -22.69 -35.31 -9.36
C PRO A 7 -21.49 -34.59 -8.71
N LEU A 8 -21.72 -33.36 -8.24
CA LEU A 8 -20.86 -32.64 -7.31
C LEU A 8 -20.68 -33.45 -6.02
N ALA A 9 -19.44 -33.80 -5.69
CA ALA A 9 -19.10 -34.47 -4.44
C ALA A 9 -19.40 -33.55 -3.24
N ARG A 10 -20.45 -33.89 -2.49
CA ARG A 10 -20.71 -33.39 -1.13
C ARG A 10 -19.65 -33.94 -0.18
N CYS A 11 -18.83 -33.07 0.41
CA CYS A 11 -18.06 -33.44 1.59
C CYS A 11 -18.88 -33.07 2.83
N MET A 12 -19.52 -34.07 3.46
CA MET A 12 -20.18 -33.93 4.76
C MET A 12 -19.26 -34.40 5.88
N SER A 13 -19.17 -33.53 6.90
CA SER A 13 -18.93 -33.80 8.33
C SER A 13 -17.75 -34.70 8.72
N ALA A 14 -16.67 -34.08 9.19
CA ALA A 14 -15.85 -34.65 10.26
C ALA A 14 -16.16 -33.92 11.57
N SER A 15 -16.46 -34.72 12.59
CA SER A 15 -17.04 -34.38 13.87
C SER A 15 -16.22 -33.42 14.73
N SER A 16 -16.96 -32.59 15.46
CA SER A 16 -16.53 -31.82 16.62
C SER A 16 -15.85 -32.74 17.64
N THR A 17 -14.61 -32.41 18.04
CA THR A 17 -14.01 -32.50 19.39
C THR A 17 -12.48 -32.49 19.23
N THR A 18 -11.86 -31.32 19.38
CA THR A 18 -10.60 -30.99 20.09
C THR A 18 -10.13 -29.62 19.60
N LEU A 19 -10.89 -28.58 19.98
CA LEU A 19 -10.44 -27.19 19.95
C LEU A 19 -10.16 -26.84 21.40
N LEU A 20 -8.90 -26.99 21.86
CA LEU A 20 -8.31 -26.16 22.89
C LEU A 20 -6.78 -26.41 23.00
N SER A 21 -6.05 -25.30 23.17
CA SER A 21 -4.67 -25.16 23.64
C SER A 21 -3.53 -25.71 22.78
N ALA A 22 -3.15 -24.95 21.74
CA ALA A 22 -1.74 -24.73 21.43
C ALA A 22 -1.51 -23.21 21.30
N GLN A 23 -1.60 -22.50 22.43
CA GLN A 23 -0.97 -21.19 22.53
C GLN A 23 0.53 -21.43 22.63
N ASN A 24 1.23 -21.43 21.48
CA ASN A 24 2.70 -21.31 21.49
C ASN A 24 3.03 -19.90 21.98
N GLN A 25 3.23 -19.78 23.29
CA GLN A 25 3.73 -18.59 23.94
C GLN A 25 5.26 -18.66 24.00
N ASP A 26 5.92 -18.30 22.90
CA ASP A 26 7.34 -17.97 22.95
C ASP A 26 7.48 -16.55 23.51
N ILE A 27 7.63 -16.47 24.84
CA ILE A 27 7.92 -15.23 25.55
C ILE A 27 9.41 -14.91 25.32
N ASN A 28 9.68 -13.83 24.57
CA ASN A 28 11.03 -13.29 24.48
C ASN A 28 11.48 -12.73 25.84
N LYS A 29 12.78 -12.79 26.13
CA LYS A 29 13.43 -12.38 27.40
C LYS A 29 13.21 -10.91 27.82
N SER A 30 12.48 -10.11 27.05
CA SER A 30 12.14 -8.70 27.32
C SER A 30 10.70 -8.45 27.76
N GLY A 31 9.83 -9.48 27.84
CA GLY A 31 8.46 -9.32 28.32
C GLY A 31 7.47 -8.65 27.34
N GLU A 32 7.93 -8.18 26.18
CA GLU A 32 7.05 -7.77 25.08
C GLU A 32 6.65 -8.98 24.23
N LYS A 33 5.33 -9.23 24.11
CA LYS A 33 4.79 -10.24 23.19
C LYS A 33 5.13 -9.83 21.76
N ALA A 34 6.12 -10.47 21.14
CA ALA A 34 6.28 -10.44 19.69
C ALA A 34 4.97 -10.92 19.05
N SER A 35 4.44 -10.17 18.10
CA SER A 35 3.24 -10.56 17.37
C SER A 35 3.54 -11.83 16.58
N VAL A 36 3.08 -12.99 17.07
CA VAL A 36 3.31 -14.31 16.44
C VAL A 36 2.53 -14.46 15.11
N VAL A 37 1.72 -13.46 14.74
CA VAL A 37 0.84 -13.49 13.57
C VAL A 37 1.17 -12.31 12.65
N PRO A 38 1.29 -12.54 11.32
CA PRO A 38 1.38 -11.48 10.32
C PRO A 38 0.17 -10.56 10.39
N ARG A 39 0.40 -9.25 10.27
CA ARG A 39 -0.67 -8.24 10.28
C ARG A 39 -1.02 -7.80 8.87
N ALA A 40 -2.30 -7.64 8.58
CA ALA A 40 -2.76 -7.07 7.33
C ALA A 40 -2.57 -5.54 7.33
N ALA A 41 -2.03 -5.02 6.24
CA ALA A 41 -1.80 -3.60 6.04
C ALA A 41 -2.08 -3.20 4.58
N VAL A 42 -2.19 -1.90 4.34
CA VAL A 42 -2.32 -1.30 3.01
C VAL A 42 -1.20 -0.32 2.75
N SER A 43 -0.91 -0.12 1.47
CA SER A 43 -0.18 1.05 1.01
C SER A 43 -0.81 1.60 -0.27
N VAL A 44 -0.59 2.89 -0.52
CA VAL A 44 -1.17 3.57 -1.68
C VAL A 44 -0.08 4.14 -2.56
N VAL A 45 -0.06 3.72 -3.82
CA VAL A 45 0.68 4.45 -4.85
C VAL A 45 -0.22 5.56 -5.36
N VAL A 46 0.14 6.82 -5.06
CA VAL A 46 -0.51 8.00 -5.65
C VAL A 46 0.40 8.56 -6.73
N ARG A 47 -0.02 8.43 -7.98
CA ARG A 47 0.71 8.91 -9.16
C ARG A 47 0.19 10.28 -9.60
N CYS A 48 1.08 11.25 -9.76
CA CYS A 48 0.76 12.57 -10.28
C CYS A 48 1.50 12.84 -11.59
N ALA A 49 0.76 13.16 -12.66
CA ALA A 49 1.29 13.60 -13.95
C ALA A 49 0.18 14.30 -14.76
N PRO A 50 0.50 15.09 -15.80
CA PRO A 50 -0.51 15.56 -16.75
C PRO A 50 -1.32 14.39 -17.35
N SER A 51 -2.59 14.65 -17.70
CA SER A 51 -3.41 13.65 -18.39
C SER A 51 -2.75 13.21 -19.72
N PRO A 52 -2.75 11.91 -20.04
CA PRO A 52 -2.12 11.38 -21.27
C PRO A 52 -2.64 12.04 -22.55
N SER A 53 -3.93 12.45 -22.57
CA SER A 53 -4.58 13.06 -23.73
C SER A 53 -4.17 14.51 -23.99
N SER A 54 -3.46 15.15 -23.06
CA SER A 54 -3.25 16.62 -23.06
C SER A 54 -1.87 17.07 -23.56
N THR A 55 -1.02 16.18 -24.11
CA THR A 55 0.38 16.56 -24.44
C THR A 55 0.79 16.29 -25.89
N SER A 56 0.92 17.38 -26.66
CA SER A 56 1.74 17.43 -27.87
C SER A 56 3.23 17.54 -27.47
N ASP A 57 3.86 16.38 -27.30
CA ASP A 57 5.28 15.99 -27.43
C ASP A 57 6.48 16.87 -26.94
N ILE A 58 6.33 18.09 -26.42
CA ILE A 58 7.51 18.95 -26.12
C ILE A 58 7.84 19.12 -24.63
N ASN A 59 6.96 18.73 -23.70
CA ASN A 59 7.24 18.81 -22.24
C ASN A 59 6.58 17.67 -21.45
N LYS A 60 6.94 16.41 -21.74
CA LYS A 60 6.52 15.26 -20.92
C LYS A 60 7.21 15.35 -19.55
N THR A 61 6.54 15.93 -18.56
CA THR A 61 7.01 15.89 -17.17
C THR A 61 6.91 14.45 -16.68
N SER A 62 8.02 13.93 -16.15
CA SER A 62 8.03 12.59 -15.54
C SER A 62 7.04 12.55 -14.37
N PRO A 63 6.33 11.41 -14.18
CA PRO A 63 5.40 11.26 -13.07
C PRO A 63 6.13 11.41 -11.72
N LYS A 64 5.37 11.92 -10.74
CA LYS A 64 5.79 11.98 -9.34
C LYS A 64 4.86 11.16 -8.47
N TYR A 65 5.36 10.72 -7.32
CA TYR A 65 4.68 9.82 -6.40
C TYR A 65 4.70 10.38 -4.99
N LEU A 66 3.59 10.23 -4.29
CA LEU A 66 3.50 10.67 -2.91
C LEU A 66 4.20 9.66 -1.99
N LEU A 67 5.11 10.15 -1.16
CA LEU A 67 5.63 9.41 -0.01
C LEU A 67 5.41 10.22 1.27
N VAL A 68 5.29 9.50 2.37
CA VAL A 68 5.26 10.02 3.74
C VAL A 68 6.48 9.55 4.51
N GLN A 69 6.99 10.38 5.42
CA GLN A 69 8.05 10.03 6.34
C GLN A 69 7.45 9.44 7.61
N ARG A 70 7.82 8.21 7.95
CA ARG A 70 7.19 7.47 9.07
C ARG A 70 7.59 8.03 10.43
N GLY A 71 6.61 8.34 11.29
CA GLY A 71 6.85 8.76 12.68
C GLY A 71 7.00 7.62 13.69
N LYS A 72 6.55 6.42 13.33
CA LYS A 72 6.54 5.22 14.19
C LYS A 72 7.31 4.05 13.59
N ALA A 73 7.77 3.14 14.45
CA ALA A 73 8.37 1.88 14.04
C ALA A 73 7.36 0.96 13.30
N PRO A 74 7.81 0.07 12.41
CA PRO A 74 9.18 -0.07 11.90
C PRO A 74 9.54 1.11 10.98
N ASN A 75 10.84 1.30 10.70
CA ASN A 75 11.34 2.29 9.74
C ASN A 75 11.03 3.76 10.09
N LYS A 76 11.00 4.10 11.39
CA LYS A 76 10.86 5.50 11.83
C LYS A 76 11.92 6.38 11.16
N GLY A 77 11.49 7.50 10.61
CA GLY A 77 12.33 8.46 9.87
C GLY A 77 12.55 8.11 8.40
N MET A 78 12.18 6.91 7.94
CA MET A 78 12.27 6.55 6.53
C MET A 78 11.01 6.98 5.78
N TRP A 79 11.17 7.29 4.50
CA TRP A 79 10.09 7.57 3.56
C TRP A 79 9.48 6.27 3.05
N SER A 80 8.15 6.25 2.92
CA SER A 80 7.36 5.09 2.46
C SER A 80 6.12 5.55 1.71
N LEU A 81 5.48 4.63 1.01
CA LEU A 81 4.12 4.87 0.50
C LEU A 81 3.18 5.15 1.68
N PRO A 82 2.22 6.08 1.55
CA PRO A 82 1.15 6.25 2.53
C PRO A 82 0.43 4.94 2.81
N GLY A 83 0.05 4.71 4.06
CA GLY A 83 -0.68 3.51 4.44
C GLY A 83 -0.41 3.02 5.85
N GLY A 84 -1.31 2.16 6.31
CA GLY A 84 -1.28 1.62 7.66
C GLY A 84 -2.00 0.29 7.75
N LYS A 85 -2.49 -0.01 8.95
CA LYS A 85 -3.12 -1.31 9.23
C LYS A 85 -4.54 -1.29 8.69
N ILE A 86 -4.99 -2.46 8.22
CA ILE A 86 -6.42 -2.66 7.93
C ILE A 86 -7.13 -2.91 9.25
N GLU A 87 -8.22 -2.20 9.51
CA GLU A 87 -9.05 -2.42 10.68
C GLU A 87 -10.02 -3.61 10.51
N VAL A 88 -10.49 -4.17 11.61
CA VAL A 88 -11.44 -5.29 11.56
C VAL A 88 -12.76 -4.82 10.97
N GLY A 89 -13.19 -5.47 9.89
CA GLY A 89 -14.41 -5.11 9.16
C GLY A 89 -14.19 -4.06 8.06
N GLU A 90 -12.96 -3.59 7.88
CA GLU A 90 -12.60 -2.60 6.86
C GLU A 90 -12.14 -3.26 5.55
N GLY A 91 -12.65 -2.77 4.43
CA GLY A 91 -12.19 -3.18 3.11
C GLY A 91 -10.82 -2.59 2.77
N THR A 92 -10.01 -3.28 1.98
CA THR A 92 -8.65 -2.82 1.62
C THR A 92 -8.64 -1.43 0.97
N LEU A 93 -9.58 -1.18 0.06
CA LEU A 93 -9.65 0.12 -0.62
C LEU A 93 -10.12 1.24 0.33
N ASP A 94 -10.99 0.91 1.28
CA ASP A 94 -11.47 1.87 2.28
C ASP A 94 -10.37 2.22 3.27
N ALA A 95 -9.61 1.22 3.74
CA ALA A 95 -8.39 1.42 4.54
C ALA A 95 -7.38 2.32 3.80
N ALA A 96 -7.13 2.04 2.52
CA ALA A 96 -6.23 2.85 1.70
C ALA A 96 -6.68 4.31 1.60
N LYS A 97 -7.98 4.56 1.42
CA LYS A 97 -8.55 5.92 1.37
C LYS A 97 -8.43 6.63 2.72
N ARG A 98 -8.77 5.95 3.82
CA ARG A 98 -8.68 6.48 5.18
C ARG A 98 -7.24 6.86 5.51
N GLU A 99 -6.31 5.94 5.37
CA GLU A 99 -4.89 6.16 5.70
C GLU A 99 -4.29 7.30 4.85
N LEU A 100 -4.58 7.34 3.54
CA LEU A 100 -4.12 8.43 2.68
C LEU A 100 -4.64 9.79 3.16
N TRP A 101 -5.91 9.86 3.56
CA TRP A 101 -6.51 11.08 4.07
C TRP A 101 -5.91 11.49 5.43
N GLU A 102 -5.77 10.55 6.37
CA GLU A 102 -5.23 10.79 7.71
C GLU A 102 -3.78 11.29 7.67
N GLU A 103 -2.94 10.73 6.80
CA GLU A 103 -1.51 11.05 6.73
C GLU A 103 -1.19 12.28 5.87
N THR A 104 -2.07 12.65 4.91
CA THR A 104 -1.72 13.63 3.86
C THR A 104 -2.78 14.71 3.58
N GLY A 105 -3.98 14.55 4.14
CA GLY A 105 -5.15 15.38 3.85
C GLY A 105 -5.75 15.18 2.46
N LEU A 106 -5.15 14.36 1.58
CA LEU A 106 -5.68 14.12 0.24
C LEU A 106 -6.97 13.30 0.30
N SER A 107 -8.03 13.80 -0.34
CA SER A 107 -9.33 13.14 -0.44
C SER A 107 -9.93 13.30 -1.84
N THR A 108 -10.97 12.51 -2.11
CA THR A 108 -11.79 12.64 -3.32
C THR A 108 -12.59 13.95 -3.26
N GLY A 109 -12.05 15.04 -3.82
CA GLY A 109 -12.90 16.07 -4.43
C GLY A 109 -13.14 17.41 -3.72
N HIS A 110 -12.21 17.99 -2.95
CA HIS A 110 -12.47 19.30 -2.30
C HIS A 110 -11.57 20.48 -2.67
N GLU A 111 -10.60 20.32 -3.57
CA GLU A 111 -9.71 21.42 -3.96
C GLU A 111 -9.66 21.55 -5.49
N PRO A 112 -10.34 22.56 -6.10
CA PRO A 112 -10.36 22.79 -7.55
C PRO A 112 -8.97 22.95 -8.19
N LYS A 113 -7.94 23.22 -7.39
CA LYS A 113 -6.55 23.39 -7.82
C LYS A 113 -5.66 22.17 -7.55
N ALA A 114 -6.14 21.16 -6.81
CA ALA A 114 -5.35 19.99 -6.42
C ALA A 114 -5.46 18.80 -7.38
N GLY A 115 -6.41 18.85 -8.32
CA GLY A 115 -6.77 17.73 -9.18
C GLY A 115 -7.69 16.73 -8.49
N VAL A 116 -8.47 15.99 -9.28
CA VAL A 116 -9.35 14.93 -8.77
C VAL A 116 -8.52 13.68 -8.55
N LEU A 117 -8.54 13.16 -7.31
CA LEU A 117 -7.96 11.86 -6.97
C LEU A 117 -8.86 10.73 -7.49
N LYS A 118 -8.39 10.01 -8.50
CA LYS A 118 -9.12 8.90 -9.14
C LYS A 118 -8.52 7.57 -8.69
N TRP A 119 -9.37 6.66 -8.22
CA TRP A 119 -8.93 5.37 -7.69
C TRP A 119 -9.03 4.26 -8.74
N TYR A 120 -8.11 3.29 -8.67
CA TYR A 120 -8.28 2.04 -9.37
C TYR A 120 -9.39 1.22 -8.68
N PRO A 121 -10.51 0.91 -9.35
CA PRO A 121 -11.71 0.44 -8.67
C PRO A 121 -11.71 -1.06 -8.36
N HIS A 122 -10.75 -1.83 -8.89
CA HIS A 122 -10.75 -3.30 -8.78
C HIS A 122 -9.92 -3.84 -7.60
N GLY A 123 -9.64 -2.99 -6.60
CA GLY A 123 -8.93 -3.38 -5.38
C GLY A 123 -7.39 -3.29 -5.50
N PRO A 124 -6.64 -3.99 -4.62
CA PRO A 124 -5.18 -3.95 -4.66
C PRO A 124 -4.63 -4.62 -5.92
N PHE A 125 -3.57 -4.05 -6.49
CA PHE A 125 -2.94 -4.56 -7.72
C PHE A 125 -1.75 -5.49 -7.47
N ALA A 126 -1.23 -5.51 -6.24
CA ALA A 126 -0.13 -6.34 -5.80
C ALA A 126 -0.09 -6.46 -4.27
N CYS A 127 0.72 -7.39 -3.79
CA CYS A 127 1.02 -7.55 -2.36
C CYS A 127 2.53 -7.69 -2.14
N SER A 128 2.99 -7.30 -0.95
CA SER A 128 4.37 -7.51 -0.51
C SER A 128 4.44 -7.81 0.98
N ASP A 129 5.47 -8.55 1.39
CA ASP A 129 5.81 -8.75 2.80
C ASP A 129 6.78 -7.67 3.29
N SER A 130 6.55 -7.19 4.51
CA SER A 130 7.51 -6.40 5.29
C SER A 130 7.82 -7.18 6.56
N ILE A 131 8.97 -7.86 6.56
CA ILE A 131 9.44 -8.72 7.64
C ILE A 131 10.67 -8.08 8.27
N HIS A 132 10.56 -7.75 9.56
CA HIS A 132 11.63 -7.19 10.36
C HIS A 132 12.04 -8.21 11.41
N HIS A 133 13.33 -8.53 11.45
CA HIS A 133 13.88 -9.46 12.42
C HIS A 133 14.39 -8.75 13.68
N THR A 134 14.37 -9.44 14.81
CA THR A 134 15.10 -9.06 16.02
C THR A 134 16.58 -9.41 15.86
N LYS A 135 17.43 -8.92 16.78
CA LYS A 135 18.86 -9.28 16.81
C LYS A 135 19.10 -10.78 16.97
N ASP A 136 18.19 -11.47 17.64
CA ASP A 136 18.27 -12.91 17.92
C ASP A 136 17.59 -13.76 16.82
N SER A 137 17.45 -13.23 15.60
CA SER A 137 16.79 -13.86 14.44
C SER A 137 15.29 -14.12 14.55
N GLY A 138 14.65 -13.79 15.68
CA GLY A 138 13.19 -13.77 15.81
C GLY A 138 12.54 -12.70 14.91
N VAL A 139 11.21 -12.68 14.81
CA VAL A 139 10.48 -11.67 14.03
C VAL A 139 9.91 -10.60 14.97
N SER A 140 10.26 -9.33 14.72
CA SER A 140 9.72 -8.18 15.47
C SER A 140 8.45 -7.62 14.83
N PHE A 141 8.42 -7.56 13.49
CA PHE A 141 7.24 -7.15 12.72
C PHE A 141 7.11 -8.02 11.47
N HIS A 142 5.87 -8.42 11.15
CA HIS A 142 5.52 -8.99 9.86
C HIS A 142 4.21 -8.37 9.40
N TYR A 143 4.26 -7.64 8.28
CA TYR A 143 3.09 -7.14 7.58
C TYR A 143 2.94 -7.80 6.22
N VAL A 144 1.71 -8.20 5.89
CA VAL A 144 1.28 -8.48 4.51
C VAL A 144 0.59 -7.22 4.01
N ILE A 145 1.22 -6.54 3.05
CA ILE A 145 0.82 -5.21 2.59
C ILE A 145 0.11 -5.36 1.24
N SER A 146 -1.17 -5.00 1.20
CA SER A 146 -1.97 -4.91 -0.03
C SER A 146 -1.81 -3.52 -0.66
N GLN A 147 -1.41 -3.46 -1.92
CA GLN A 147 -1.01 -2.21 -2.58
C GLN A 147 -2.16 -1.70 -3.46
N CYS A 148 -2.71 -0.54 -3.10
CA CYS A 148 -3.73 0.17 -3.87
C CYS A 148 -3.10 1.25 -4.76
N PHE A 149 -3.88 1.71 -5.74
CA PHE A 149 -3.40 2.67 -6.73
C PHE A 149 -4.42 3.79 -6.94
N ALA A 150 -3.91 5.02 -7.03
CA ALA A 150 -4.67 6.20 -7.36
C ALA A 150 -3.85 7.15 -8.24
N VAL A 151 -4.54 7.99 -9.01
CA VAL A 151 -3.93 8.99 -9.87
C VAL A 151 -4.50 10.38 -9.61
N ILE A 152 -3.65 11.39 -9.80
CA ILE A 152 -4.02 12.79 -9.91
C ILE A 152 -3.48 13.31 -11.24
N GLU A 153 -4.37 13.73 -12.12
CA GLU A 153 -4.01 14.13 -13.48
C GLU A 153 -3.79 15.64 -13.61
N VAL A 154 -2.74 16.16 -12.98
CA VAL A 154 -2.38 17.58 -13.00
C VAL A 154 -0.92 17.79 -13.39
N PRO A 155 -0.58 18.89 -14.08
CA PRO A 155 0.80 19.16 -14.48
C PRO A 155 1.71 19.52 -13.30
N ILE A 156 1.14 20.06 -12.23
CA ILE A 156 1.84 20.50 -11.03
C ILE A 156 1.24 19.72 -9.85
N PRO A 157 2.04 18.92 -9.12
CA PRO A 157 1.54 18.18 -7.98
C PRO A 157 0.93 19.11 -6.92
N PRO A 158 -0.19 18.70 -6.29
CA PRO A 158 -0.80 19.50 -5.25
C PRO A 158 0.10 19.61 -4.02
N LYS A 159 -0.11 20.65 -3.23
CA LYS A 159 0.49 20.72 -1.90
C LYS A 159 -0.05 19.55 -1.06
N VAL A 160 0.85 18.92 -0.30
CA VAL A 160 0.54 17.89 0.68
C VAL A 160 1.13 18.31 2.01
N GLU A 161 0.46 17.95 3.10
CA GLU A 161 0.91 18.24 4.46
C GLU A 161 0.80 16.95 5.26
N ALA A 162 1.85 16.64 6.02
CA ALA A 162 1.84 15.47 6.88
C ALA A 162 0.89 15.68 8.06
N SER A 163 0.26 14.59 8.47
CA SER A 163 -0.66 14.54 9.60
C SER A 163 -0.56 13.19 10.31
N ASP A 164 -1.15 13.13 11.51
CA ASP A 164 -1.15 11.98 12.41
C ASP A 164 0.26 11.39 12.63
N ASP A 165 0.53 10.18 12.13
CA ASP A 165 1.78 9.48 12.31
C ASP A 165 2.84 9.80 11.26
N ALA A 166 2.50 10.59 10.23
CA ALA A 166 3.46 11.08 9.25
C ALA A 166 4.23 12.28 9.79
N MET A 167 5.56 12.24 9.70
CA MET A 167 6.44 13.35 10.07
C MET A 167 6.56 14.40 8.96
N ASP A 168 6.45 13.96 7.70
CA ASP A 168 6.57 14.78 6.51
C ASP A 168 5.88 14.07 5.34
N ALA A 169 5.46 14.81 4.32
CA ALA A 169 4.77 14.30 3.14
C ALA A 169 5.21 15.12 1.92
N ARG A 170 5.67 14.44 0.85
CA ARG A 170 6.09 15.13 -0.37
C ARG A 170 6.03 14.25 -1.61
N TRP A 171 6.11 14.91 -2.76
CA TRP A 171 6.19 14.25 -4.07
C TRP A 171 7.63 13.91 -4.44
N TRP A 172 7.83 12.67 -4.90
CA TRP A 172 9.12 12.11 -5.30
C TRP A 172 9.10 11.66 -6.76
N SER A 173 10.21 11.87 -7.47
CA SER A 173 10.50 11.18 -8.73
C SER A 173 11.06 9.78 -8.49
N SER A 174 10.97 8.88 -9.48
CA SER A 174 11.60 7.55 -9.42
C SER A 174 13.10 7.61 -9.21
N SER A 175 13.78 8.59 -9.81
CA SER A 175 15.22 8.82 -9.63
C SER A 175 15.60 9.24 -8.20
N GLU A 176 14.78 10.08 -7.56
CA GLU A 176 14.98 10.42 -6.14
C GLU A 176 14.72 9.21 -5.24
N MET A 177 13.67 8.42 -5.52
CA MET A 177 13.38 7.21 -4.75
C MET A 177 14.51 6.19 -4.85
N ARG A 178 15.11 6.01 -6.03
CA ARG A 178 16.26 5.12 -6.20
C ARG A 178 17.42 5.50 -5.29
N ARG A 179 17.84 6.78 -5.33
CA ARG A 179 18.89 7.28 -4.44
C ARG A 179 18.52 7.12 -2.97
N GLY A 180 17.26 7.38 -2.64
CA GLY A 180 16.73 7.22 -1.29
C GLY A 180 16.74 5.76 -0.79
N GLU A 181 16.50 4.78 -1.66
CA GLU A 181 16.64 3.38 -1.27
C GLU A 181 18.12 2.98 -1.09
N ASP A 182 19.01 3.55 -1.91
CA ASP A 182 20.46 3.30 -1.85
C ASP A 182 21.10 3.88 -0.57
N ASP A 183 20.68 5.09 -0.16
CA ASP A 183 21.20 5.78 1.03
C ASP A 183 20.43 5.46 2.33
N GLY A 184 19.32 4.72 2.22
CA GLY A 184 18.49 4.32 3.35
C GLY A 184 17.46 5.35 3.81
N ALA A 185 17.26 6.45 3.08
CA ALA A 185 16.19 7.40 3.34
C ALA A 185 14.80 6.86 2.98
N VAL A 186 14.68 5.98 1.98
CA VAL A 186 13.42 5.37 1.52
C VAL A 186 13.40 3.89 1.88
N THR A 187 12.24 3.40 2.31
CA THR A 187 12.05 2.00 2.66
C THR A 187 12.28 1.11 1.44
N LYS A 188 13.12 0.09 1.60
CA LYS A 188 13.46 -0.86 0.53
C LYS A 188 12.20 -1.49 -0.08
N GLY A 189 12.12 -1.47 -1.40
CA GLY A 189 11.05 -2.09 -2.18
C GLY A 189 9.93 -1.13 -2.59
N VAL A 190 9.90 0.10 -2.05
CA VAL A 190 8.97 1.15 -2.48
C VAL A 190 9.13 1.43 -3.99
N LEU A 191 10.37 1.58 -4.47
CA LEU A 191 10.61 1.85 -5.88
C LEU A 191 10.11 0.72 -6.78
N ARG A 192 10.28 -0.53 -6.35
CA ARG A 192 9.80 -1.71 -7.08
C ARG A 192 8.28 -1.69 -7.25
N VAL A 193 7.54 -1.31 -6.20
CA VAL A 193 6.07 -1.20 -6.24
C VAL A 193 5.66 -0.09 -7.20
N VAL A 194 6.34 1.06 -7.15
CA VAL A 194 6.09 2.19 -8.06
C VAL A 194 6.37 1.81 -9.51
N GLU A 195 7.53 1.22 -9.82
CA GLU A 195 7.90 0.81 -11.18
C GLU A 195 6.89 -0.21 -11.74
N ARG A 196 6.45 -1.16 -10.91
CA ARG A 196 5.39 -2.11 -11.30
C ARG A 196 4.08 -1.39 -11.61
N SER A 197 3.68 -0.42 -10.80
CA SER A 197 2.47 0.37 -11.05
C SER A 197 2.55 1.15 -12.37
N GLU A 198 3.72 1.69 -12.73
CA GLU A 198 3.88 2.40 -14.02
C GLU A 198 3.73 1.48 -15.21
N VAL A 199 4.31 0.28 -15.15
CA VAL A 199 4.16 -0.70 -16.23
C VAL A 199 2.68 -1.07 -16.42
N LEU A 200 1.96 -1.32 -15.32
CA LEU A 200 0.54 -1.66 -15.39
C LEU A 200 -0.31 -0.47 -15.86
N TYR A 201 -0.04 0.73 -15.35
CA TYR A 201 -0.76 1.95 -15.73
C TYR A 201 -0.56 2.29 -17.20
N SER A 202 0.69 2.32 -17.68
CA SER A 202 1.02 2.60 -19.08
C SER A 202 0.49 1.53 -20.05
N SER A 203 0.19 0.33 -19.56
CA SER A 203 -0.44 -0.76 -20.33
C SER A 203 -1.99 -0.73 -20.28
N GLY A 204 -2.60 0.24 -19.60
CA GLY A 204 -4.06 0.31 -19.44
C GLY A 204 -4.65 -0.69 -18.43
N LEU A 205 -3.82 -1.30 -17.58
CA LEU A 205 -4.27 -2.29 -16.57
C LEU A 205 -4.60 -1.65 -15.21
N LEU A 206 -4.27 -0.37 -15.02
CA LEU A 206 -4.66 0.43 -13.84
C LEU A 206 -5.50 1.63 -14.26
N GLU A 207 -6.57 1.39 -15.02
CA GLU A 207 -7.53 2.43 -15.39
C GLU A 207 -8.30 2.92 -14.15
N CYS A 208 -8.02 4.14 -13.73
CA CYS A 208 -8.72 4.78 -12.62
C CYS A 208 -10.00 5.45 -13.10
N LYS A 209 -11.04 5.38 -12.26
CA LYS A 209 -12.32 6.08 -12.49
C LYS A 209 -12.54 7.11 -11.39
N GLU A 210 -13.34 8.12 -11.70
CA GLU A 210 -13.82 9.11 -10.73
C GLU A 210 -14.73 8.48 -9.66
#